data_AF-A0A7W0VKM0-F1
#
_entry.id   AF-A0A7W0VKM0-F1
#
_cell.length_a   1.000
_cell.length_b   1.000
_cell.length_c   1.000
_cell.angle_alpha   90.00
_cell.angle_beta   90.00
_cell.angle_gamma   90.00
#
_symmetry.space_group_name_H-M   'P 1'
#
loop_
_entity.id
_entity.type
_entity.pdbx_description
1 polymer ?
#
loop_
_entity_poly.entity_id
_entity_poly.type
_entity_poly.pdbx_seq_one_letter_code
_entity_poly.pdbx_strand_id
1 'polypeptide(L)'
;DVIPHQGNLSGADIEGIIGRAFRTSLLSGSRTITKEALAGALAGFMPSTQTLEREAQELAAIIECTDIEFLPAIKMEKLTKFGGREKLQERLTAIKQILEER
;
A
#
# COMPACT_ATOMS: atom_id res chain seq x y z
N ASP A 1 -21.46 13.06 -7.79
CA ASP A 1 -21.06 11.82 -8.47
C ASP A 1 -19.55 11.57 -8.54
N VAL A 2 -18.85 11.65 -7.40
CA VAL A 2 -17.39 11.44 -7.31
C VAL A 2 -17.12 10.29 -6.35
N ILE A 3 -16.19 9.40 -6.69
CA ILE A 3 -15.71 8.38 -5.76
C ILE A 3 -14.82 9.09 -4.72
N PRO A 4 -15.09 8.95 -3.41
CA PRO A 4 -14.35 9.67 -2.39
C PRO A 4 -12.87 9.29 -2.43
N HIS A 5 -11.99 10.29 -2.31
CA HIS A 5 -10.56 10.06 -2.17
C HIS A 5 -10.27 9.45 -0.79
N GLN A 6 -9.58 8.31 -0.77
CA GLN A 6 -9.16 7.64 0.46
C GLN A 6 -7.63 7.67 0.53
N GLY A 7 -7.09 8.41 1.50
CA GLY A 7 -5.64 8.58 1.66
C GLY A 7 -4.96 7.42 2.39
N ASN A 8 -3.62 7.36 2.32
CA ASN A 8 -2.75 6.42 3.05
C ASN A 8 -2.96 4.92 2.74
N LEU A 9 -3.33 4.60 1.50
CA LEU A 9 -3.39 3.22 1.02
C LEU A 9 -1.97 2.70 0.72
N SER A 10 -1.62 1.52 1.22
CA SER A 10 -0.43 0.78 0.79
C SER A 10 -0.62 0.18 -0.60
N GLY A 11 0.45 -0.34 -1.20
CA GLY A 11 0.36 -1.08 -2.47
C GLY A 11 -0.59 -2.29 -2.38
N ALA A 12 -0.52 -3.04 -1.28
CA ALA A 12 -1.41 -4.17 -1.03
C ALA A 12 -2.88 -3.74 -0.87
N ASP A 13 -3.13 -2.59 -0.25
CA ASP A 13 -4.49 -2.05 -0.13
C ASP A 13 -5.06 -1.71 -1.52
N ILE A 14 -4.28 -1.04 -2.36
CA ILE A 14 -4.65 -0.69 -3.74
C ILE A 14 -4.94 -1.96 -4.53
N GLU A 15 -4.04 -2.95 -4.51
CA GLU A 15 -4.23 -4.23 -5.19
C GLU A 15 -5.51 -4.93 -4.72
N GLY A 16 -5.74 -4.98 -3.41
CA GLY A 16 -6.95 -5.57 -2.84
C GLY A 16 -8.23 -4.88 -3.29
N ILE A 17 -8.26 -3.54 -3.30
CA ILE A 17 -9.42 -2.75 -3.72
C ILE A 17 -9.70 -2.97 -5.22
N ILE A 18 -8.67 -2.82 -6.06
CA ILE A 18 -8.79 -2.99 -7.51
C ILE A 18 -9.19 -4.41 -7.87
N GLY A 19 -8.59 -5.41 -7.23
CA GLY A 19 -8.92 -6.81 -7.45
C GLY A 19 -10.37 -7.15 -7.06
N ARG A 20 -10.88 -6.60 -5.94
CA ARG A 20 -12.29 -6.74 -5.56
C ARG A 20 -13.22 -6.07 -6.58
N ALA A 21 -12.94 -4.82 -6.94
CA ALA A 21 -13.75 -4.08 -7.90
C ALA A 21 -13.80 -4.78 -9.27
N PHE A 22 -12.67 -5.31 -9.73
CA PHE A 22 -12.61 -6.05 -10.99
C PHE A 22 -13.42 -7.35 -10.93
N ARG A 23 -13.31 -8.13 -9.85
CA ARG A 23 -14.13 -9.34 -9.67
C ARG A 23 -15.63 -9.02 -9.69
N THR A 24 -16.06 -7.97 -8.99
CA THR A 24 -17.47 -7.54 -9.00
C THR A 24 -17.92 -7.10 -10.39
N SER A 25 -17.06 -6.42 -11.15
CA SER A 25 -17.37 -5.99 -12.52
C SER A 25 -17.51 -7.18 -13.48
N LEU A 26 -16.66 -8.21 -13.32
CA LEU A 26 -16.77 -9.44 -14.12
C LEU A 26 -18.09 -10.17 -13.85
N LEU A 27 -18.52 -10.22 -12.59
CA LEU A 27 -19.80 -10.83 -12.20
C LEU A 27 -21.02 -10.06 -12.77
N SER A 28 -20.87 -8.76 -13.05
CA SER A 28 -21.90 -7.97 -13.75
C SER A 28 -21.78 -8.00 -15.27
N GLY A 29 -20.88 -8.84 -15.83
CA GLY A 29 -20.67 -8.98 -17.27
C GLY A 29 -19.77 -7.90 -17.89
N SER A 30 -19.17 -7.03 -17.09
CA SER A 30 -18.23 -6.01 -17.57
C SER A 30 -16.80 -6.54 -17.56
N ARG A 31 -16.07 -6.31 -18.66
CA ARG A 31 -14.61 -6.59 -18.75
C ARG A 31 -13.73 -5.44 -18.26
N THR A 32 -14.35 -4.38 -17.75
CA THR A 32 -13.67 -3.19 -17.21
C THR A 32 -14.22 -2.88 -15.83
N ILE A 33 -13.42 -2.23 -14.98
CA ILE A 33 -13.87 -1.82 -13.64
C ILE A 33 -14.98 -0.78 -13.80
N THR A 34 -16.19 -1.09 -13.30
CA THR A 34 -17.29 -0.12 -13.28
C THR A 34 -17.17 0.81 -12.08
N LYS A 35 -17.81 1.98 -12.18
CA LYS A 35 -17.84 2.96 -11.09
C LYS A 35 -18.47 2.39 -9.83
N GLU A 36 -19.57 1.64 -10.00
CA GLU A 36 -20.35 1.04 -8.92
C GLU A 36 -19.52 -0.01 -8.18
N ALA A 37 -18.78 -0.84 -8.92
CA ALA A 37 -17.91 -1.85 -8.36
C ALA A 37 -16.75 -1.24 -7.56
N LEU A 38 -16.12 -0.18 -8.09
CA LEU A 38 -15.04 0.52 -7.39
C LEU A 38 -15.54 1.26 -6.14
N ALA A 39 -16.69 1.95 -6.24
CA ALA A 39 -17.31 2.61 -5.11
C ALA A 39 -17.69 1.62 -4.01
N GLY A 40 -18.25 0.46 -4.36
CA GLY A 40 -18.57 -0.60 -3.41
C GLY A 40 -17.32 -1.21 -2.75
N ALA A 41 -16.27 -1.44 -3.53
CA ALA A 41 -15.01 -1.97 -3.01
C ALA A 41 -14.32 -1.02 -2.03
N LEU A 42 -14.37 0.29 -2.28
CA LEU A 42 -13.86 1.34 -1.37
C LEU A 42 -14.73 1.47 -0.12
N ALA A 43 -16.06 1.49 -0.27
CA ALA A 43 -16.98 1.61 0.87
C ALA A 43 -16.86 0.43 1.85
N GLY A 44 -16.63 -0.78 1.34
CA GLY A 44 -16.39 -1.97 2.14
C GLY A 44 -14.92 -2.18 2.52
N PHE A 45 -14.02 -1.25 2.19
CA PHE A 45 -12.60 -1.43 2.45
C PHE A 45 -12.28 -1.17 3.92
N MET A 46 -11.79 -2.22 4.59
CA MET A 46 -11.23 -2.13 5.92
C MET A 46 -9.71 -2.33 5.82
N PRO A 47 -8.89 -1.32 6.15
CA PRO A 47 -7.44 -1.48 6.11
C PRO A 47 -6.98 -2.50 7.15
N SER A 48 -5.92 -3.23 6.82
CA SER A 48 -5.31 -4.15 7.78
C SER A 48 -4.79 -3.38 9.00
N THR A 49 -5.06 -3.90 10.21
CA THR A 49 -4.53 -3.37 11.47
C THR A 49 -3.07 -3.75 11.72
N GLN A 50 -2.45 -4.47 10.78
CA GLN A 50 -1.07 -4.94 10.83
C GLN A 50 -0.09 -3.80 10.50
N THR A 51 0.19 -2.99 11.51
CA THR A 51 1.06 -1.81 11.39
C THR A 51 2.48 -2.17 10.99
N LEU A 52 2.99 -3.32 11.44
CA LEU A 52 4.37 -3.77 11.18
C LEU A 52 4.54 -4.29 9.76
N GLU A 53 3.62 -5.10 9.26
CA GLU A 53 3.61 -5.63 7.90
C GLU A 53 3.53 -4.48 6.89
N ARG A 54 2.67 -3.49 7.16
CA ARG A 54 2.58 -2.27 6.35
C ARG A 54 3.88 -1.47 6.39
N GLU A 55 4.47 -1.30 7.58
CA GLU A 55 5.76 -0.62 7.71
C GLU A 55 6.85 -1.35 6.93
N ALA A 56 6.92 -2.68 7.00
CA ALA A 56 7.90 -3.48 6.27
C ALA A 56 7.78 -3.28 4.75
N GLN A 57 6.57 -3.29 4.20
CA GLN A 57 6.33 -3.04 2.77
C GLN A 57 6.77 -1.64 2.37
N GLU A 58 6.45 -0.63 3.17
CA GLU A 58 6.87 0.75 2.89
C GLU A 58 8.39 0.90 2.92
N LEU A 59 9.06 0.31 3.91
CA LEU A 59 10.52 0.38 4.02
C LEU A 59 11.19 -0.30 2.84
N ALA A 60 10.73 -1.49 2.47
CA ALA A 60 11.21 -2.20 1.29
C ALA A 60 11.06 -1.36 0.02
N ALA A 61 9.89 -0.73 -0.18
CA ALA A 61 9.66 0.14 -1.34
C ALA A 61 10.61 1.35 -1.39
N ILE A 62 10.92 1.97 -0.24
CA ILE A 62 11.86 3.10 -0.17
C ILE A 62 13.29 2.64 -0.46
N ILE A 63 13.70 1.49 0.08
CA ILE A 63 15.05 0.93 -0.09
C ILE A 63 15.31 0.58 -1.56
N GLU A 64 14.35 -0.08 -2.20
CA GLU A 64 14.43 -0.55 -3.60
C GLU A 64 14.14 0.55 -4.63
N CYS A 65 13.67 1.72 -4.20
CA CYS A 65 13.46 2.85 -5.09
C CYS A 65 14.81 3.39 -5.59
N THR A 66 15.12 3.10 -6.86
CA THR A 66 16.39 3.46 -7.52
C THR A 66 16.40 4.85 -8.14
N ASP A 67 15.24 5.51 -8.22
CA ASP A 67 15.07 6.82 -8.84
C ASP A 67 14.23 7.75 -7.95
N ILE A 68 14.81 8.89 -7.60
CA ILE A 68 14.24 9.87 -6.68
C ILE A 68 12.97 10.53 -7.24
N GLU A 69 12.80 10.59 -8.56
CA GLU A 69 11.59 11.17 -9.17
C GLU A 69 10.33 10.36 -8.83
N PHE A 70 10.48 9.06 -8.55
CA PHE A 70 9.38 8.18 -8.16
C PHE A 70 9.19 8.07 -6.64
N LEU A 71 10.04 8.70 -5.83
CA LEU A 71 9.95 8.62 -4.38
C LEU A 71 9.15 9.81 -3.81
N PRO A 72 7.93 9.59 -3.28
CA PRO A 72 7.10 10.71 -2.81
C PRO A 72 7.78 11.51 -1.70
N ALA A 73 7.55 12.82 -1.63
CA ALA A 73 8.20 13.72 -0.67
C ALA A 73 8.10 13.26 0.79
N ILE A 74 6.94 12.73 1.21
CA ILE A 74 6.74 12.18 2.56
C ILE A 74 7.61 10.94 2.84
N LYS A 75 7.94 10.16 1.81
CA LYS A 75 8.82 9.00 1.91
C LYS A 75 10.29 9.40 1.88
N MET A 76 10.65 10.45 1.12
CA MET A 76 11.97 11.10 1.21
C MET A 76 12.23 11.66 2.61
N GLU A 77 11.26 12.35 3.21
CA GLU A 77 11.37 12.85 4.57
C GLU A 77 11.59 11.72 5.58
N LYS A 78 10.88 10.59 5.42
CA LYS A 78 11.08 9.38 6.24
C LYS A 78 12.49 8.82 6.09
N LEU A 79 13.00 8.70 4.86
CA LEU A 79 14.38 8.27 4.58
C LEU A 79 15.41 9.17 5.29
N THR A 80 15.26 10.49 5.16
CA THR A 80 16.15 11.46 5.82
C THR A 80 16.07 11.35 7.34
N LYS A 81 14.86 11.29 7.92
CA LYS A 81 14.63 11.18 9.36
C LYS A 81 15.23 9.92 9.98
N PHE A 82 15.21 8.80 9.25
CA PHE A 82 15.80 7.55 9.71
C PHE A 82 17.33 7.52 9.61
N GLY A 83 17.96 8.46 8.90
CA GLY A 83 19.41 8.47 8.70
C GLY A 83 19.88 7.70 7.47
N GLY A 84 19.02 7.54 6.46
CA GLY A 84 19.38 6.93 5.18
C GLY A 84 18.97 5.47 5.03
N ARG A 85 19.32 4.88 3.87
CA ARG A 85 18.85 3.55 3.44
C ARG A 85 19.33 2.43 4.38
N GLU A 86 20.55 2.51 4.88
CA GLU A 86 21.13 1.53 5.82
C GLU A 86 20.27 1.42 7.09
N LYS A 87 19.82 2.55 7.64
CA LYS A 87 18.96 2.57 8.83
C LYS A 87 17.55 2.05 8.57
N LEU A 88 17.01 2.29 7.38
CA LEU A 88 15.75 1.65 6.97
C LEU A 88 15.91 0.13 6.82
N GLN A 89 17.06 -0.34 6.31
CA GLN A 89 17.35 -1.78 6.19
C GLN A 89 17.46 -2.45 7.57
N GLU A 90 18.16 -1.82 8.52
CA GLU A 90 18.20 -2.29 9.93
C GLU A 90 16.79 -2.43 10.51
N ARG A 91 15.95 -1.40 10.34
CA ARG A 91 14.55 -1.42 10.80
C ARG A 91 13.73 -2.51 10.12
N LEU A 92 13.85 -2.66 8.80
CA LEU A 92 13.15 -3.68 8.04
C LEU A 92 13.51 -5.09 8.51
N THR A 93 14.80 -5.35 8.75
CA THR A 93 15.28 -6.64 9.29
C THR A 93 14.68 -6.92 10.66
N ALA A 94 14.68 -5.94 11.56
CA ALA A 94 14.07 -6.09 12.89
C ALA A 94 12.57 -6.38 12.81
N ILE A 95 11.84 -5.73 11.90
CA ILE A 95 10.41 -6.01 11.69
C ILE A 95 10.23 -7.44 11.16
N LYS A 96 11.02 -7.88 10.18
CA LYS A 96 10.93 -9.24 9.63
C LYS A 96 11.12 -10.31 10.70
N GLN A 97 12.10 -10.14 11.59
CA GLN A 97 12.32 -11.06 12.71
C GLN A 97 11.08 -11.18 13.60
N ILE A 98 10.48 -10.04 13.98
CA ILE A 98 9.24 -10.03 14.78
C ILE A 98 8.07 -10.72 14.06
N LEU A 99 7.98 -10.58 12.73
CA LEU A 99 6.93 -11.19 11.93
C LEU A 99 7.13 -12.69 11.71
N GLU A 100 8.38 -13.15 11.62
CA GLU A 100 8.72 -14.58 11.50
C GLU A 100 8.50 -15.35 12.81
N GLU A 101 8.53 -14.67 13.95
CA GLU A 101 8.25 -15.24 15.28
C GLU A 101 6.75 -15.33 15.63
N ARG A 102 5.85 -14.85 14.76
CA ARG A 102 4.38 -14.92 14.93
C ARG A 102 3.78 -16.20 14.35
#